data_AF-A0A4U8SUE6-F1
#
_entry.id   AF-A0A4U8SUE6-F1
#
_cell.length_a   1.000
_cell.length_b   1.000
_cell.length_c   1.000
_cell.angle_alpha   90.00
_cell.angle_beta   90.00
_cell.angle_gamma   90.00
#
_symmetry.space_group_name_H-M   'P 1'
#
loop_
_entity.id
_entity.type
_entity.pdbx_description
1 polymer ?
#
loop_
_entity_poly.entity_id
_entity_poly.type
_entity_poly.pdbx_seq_one_letter_code
_entity_poly.pdbx_strand_id
1 'polypeptide(L)'
;MGDIIFREGRGIESVVIQVLSNHHYTHIGLIVSTHPIIILHATPDDNPTKTNQVILSSLDKFLFHAKQIAIKRFDFSTQTREKMPLKHNYGLESLF
;
A
#
# COMPACT_ATOMS: atom_id res chain seq x y z
N MET A 1 4.04 -10.32 -9.62
CA MET A 1 4.69 -9.63 -8.48
C MET A 1 5.10 -8.25 -8.94
N GLY A 2 5.08 -7.26 -8.06
CA GLY A 2 5.34 -5.86 -8.40
C GLY A 2 4.11 -5.05 -8.84
N ASP A 3 2.93 -5.66 -8.85
CA ASP A 3 1.68 -4.93 -9.10
C ASP A 3 1.26 -4.18 -7.85
N ILE A 4 0.74 -2.96 -8.03
CA ILE A 4 0.13 -2.19 -6.95
C ILE A 4 -1.36 -2.52 -6.92
N ILE A 5 -1.86 -2.86 -5.73
CA ILE A 5 -3.28 -3.08 -5.47
C ILE A 5 -3.81 -1.94 -4.59
N PHE A 6 -4.99 -1.46 -4.94
CA PHE A 6 -5.70 -0.37 -4.29
C PHE A 6 -7.01 -0.91 -3.72
N ARG A 7 -7.42 -0.40 -2.56
CA ARG A 7 -8.74 -0.66 -1.99
C ARG A 7 -9.32 0.57 -1.31
N GLU A 8 -10.64 0.57 -1.14
CA GLU A 8 -11.30 1.44 -0.17
C GLU A 8 -10.89 1.00 1.26
N GLY A 9 -10.26 1.91 1.99
CA GLY A 9 -9.88 1.73 3.40
C GLY A 9 -11.07 1.96 4.33
N ARG A 10 -10.85 1.83 5.65
CA ARG A 10 -11.95 1.69 6.63
C ARG A 10 -11.94 2.68 7.79
N GLY A 11 -10.79 3.22 8.15
CA GLY A 11 -10.71 4.13 9.28
C GLY A 11 -11.11 5.55 8.91
N ILE A 12 -11.14 6.42 9.92
CA ILE A 12 -11.48 7.84 9.76
C ILE A 12 -10.50 8.52 8.79
N GLU A 13 -9.23 8.08 8.81
CA GLU A 13 -8.22 8.54 7.86
C GLU A 13 -8.60 8.25 6.41
N SER A 14 -9.31 7.15 6.14
CA SER A 14 -9.80 6.83 4.80
C SER A 14 -10.88 7.81 4.35
N VAL A 15 -11.79 8.22 5.23
CA VAL A 15 -12.79 9.26 4.91
C VAL A 15 -12.10 10.58 4.57
N VAL A 16 -11.10 10.98 5.35
CA VAL A 16 -10.33 12.20 5.09
C VAL A 16 -9.60 12.12 3.74
N ILE A 17 -8.92 11.01 3.45
CA ILE A 17 -8.24 10.80 2.16
C ILE A 17 -9.25 10.85 1.02
N GLN A 18 -10.43 10.24 1.16
CA GLN A 18 -11.45 10.25 0.12
C GLN A 18 -11.93 11.68 -0.19
N VAL A 19 -12.18 12.48 0.85
CA VAL A 19 -12.59 13.89 0.69
C VAL A 19 -11.49 14.72 0.02
N LEU A 20 -10.24 14.59 0.46
CA LEU A 20 -9.13 15.40 -0.05
C LEU A 20 -8.67 14.98 -1.46
N SER A 21 -8.70 13.68 -1.76
CA SER A 21 -8.26 13.14 -3.05
C SER A 21 -9.37 13.08 -4.11
N ASN A 22 -10.63 13.25 -3.70
CA ASN A 22 -11.82 13.01 -4.52
C ASN A 22 -11.82 11.61 -5.18
N HIS A 23 -11.30 10.60 -4.48
CA HIS A 23 -11.15 9.24 -4.97
C HIS A 23 -11.53 8.21 -3.90
N HIS A 24 -12.12 7.08 -4.32
CA HIS A 24 -12.53 6.01 -3.42
C HIS A 24 -11.38 5.11 -2.93
N TYR A 25 -10.21 5.16 -3.57
CA TYR A 25 -9.06 4.34 -3.21
C TYR A 25 -8.21 5.07 -2.17
N THR A 26 -8.31 4.64 -0.92
CA THR A 26 -7.65 5.32 0.22
C THR A 26 -6.54 4.48 0.84
N HIS A 27 -6.41 3.22 0.43
CA HIS A 27 -5.39 2.29 0.91
C HIS A 27 -4.73 1.53 -0.24
N ILE A 28 -3.42 1.27 -0.12
CA ILE A 28 -2.62 0.64 -1.17
C ILE A 28 -1.73 -0.48 -0.62
N GLY A 29 -1.34 -1.40 -1.48
CA GLY A 29 -0.39 -2.46 -1.18
C GLY A 29 0.39 -2.91 -2.42
N LEU A 30 1.47 -3.65 -2.21
CA LEU A 30 2.31 -4.23 -3.26
C LEU A 30 2.14 -5.76 -3.26
N ILE A 31 1.84 -6.34 -4.42
CA ILE A 31 1.78 -7.80 -4.58
C ILE A 31 3.20 -8.37 -4.64
N VAL A 32 3.62 -9.03 -3.56
CA VAL A 32 4.97 -9.59 -3.36
C VAL A 32 5.05 -11.11 -3.50
N SER A 33 3.93 -11.80 -3.68
CA SER A 33 3.88 -13.20 -4.11
C SER A 33 2.57 -13.43 -4.87
N THR A 34 2.53 -14.40 -5.79
CA THR A 34 1.30 -14.81 -6.50
C THR A 34 0.84 -16.23 -6.16
N HIS A 35 1.66 -17.02 -5.45
CA HIS A 35 1.33 -18.39 -5.07
C HIS A 35 1.83 -18.69 -3.63
N PRO A 36 1.03 -18.46 -2.58
CA PRO A 36 -0.25 -17.73 -2.60
C PRO A 36 -0.04 -16.22 -2.82
N ILE A 37 -1.14 -15.47 -3.06
CA ILE A 37 -1.07 -14.02 -3.19
C ILE A 37 -0.76 -13.39 -1.82
N ILE A 38 0.34 -12.64 -1.74
CA ILE A 38 0.78 -11.93 -0.54
C ILE A 38 0.97 -10.46 -0.85
N ILE A 39 0.50 -9.60 0.05
CA ILE A 39 0.47 -8.15 -0.10
C ILE A 39 1.28 -7.51 1.02
N LEU A 40 2.29 -6.73 0.64
CA LEU A 40 3.03 -5.86 1.55
C LEU A 40 2.32 -4.50 1.60
N HIS A 41 1.97 -4.03 2.78
CA HIS A 41 1.37 -2.70 2.94
C HIS A 41 1.67 -2.09 4.31
N ALA A 42 1.69 -0.76 4.35
CA ALA A 42 1.63 -0.03 5.62
C ALA A 42 0.19 -0.06 6.15
N THR A 43 0.00 -0.07 7.46
CA THR A 43 -1.31 -0.04 8.09
C THR A 43 -1.26 0.68 9.44
N PRO A 44 -2.24 1.55 9.73
CA PRO A 44 -2.32 2.19 11.03
C PRO A 44 -2.74 1.20 12.13
N ASP A 45 -3.60 0.22 11.83
CA ASP A 45 -4.32 -0.53 12.87
C ASP A 45 -4.72 -1.98 12.51
N ASP A 46 -4.36 -2.54 11.35
CA ASP A 46 -4.76 -3.92 10.98
C ASP A 46 -4.12 -5.01 11.88
N ASN A 47 -3.21 -4.64 12.79
CA ASN A 47 -2.73 -5.48 13.87
C ASN A 47 -3.18 -4.89 15.22
N PRO A 48 -4.12 -5.53 15.94
CA PRO A 48 -4.70 -4.98 17.16
C PRO A 48 -3.70 -4.87 18.31
N THR A 49 -2.56 -5.57 18.24
CA THR A 49 -1.53 -5.51 19.30
C THR A 49 -0.37 -4.58 18.97
N LYS A 50 -0.29 -4.07 17.74
CA LYS A 50 0.80 -3.22 17.26
C LYS A 50 0.33 -2.32 16.10
N THR A 51 0.12 -1.05 16.39
CA THR A 51 -0.28 -0.04 15.40
C THR A 51 0.89 0.45 14.55
N ASN A 52 0.60 1.08 13.42
CA ASN A 52 1.56 1.79 12.54
C ASN A 52 2.71 0.93 12.01
N GLN A 53 2.39 -0.17 11.33
CA GLN A 53 3.37 -1.13 10.84
C GLN A 53 3.32 -1.33 9.33
N VAL A 54 4.43 -1.82 8.78
CA VAL A 54 4.45 -2.47 7.48
C VAL A 54 4.27 -3.98 7.71
N ILE A 55 3.22 -4.56 7.13
CA ILE A 55 2.86 -5.97 7.34
C ILE A 55 2.72 -6.70 6.01
N LEU A 56 2.82 -8.03 6.09
CA LEU A 56 2.41 -8.96 5.03
C LEU A 56 1.03 -9.49 5.34
N SER A 57 0.11 -9.35 4.39
CA SER A 57 -1.25 -9.86 4.49
C SER A 57 -1.54 -10.83 3.35
N SER A 58 -2.37 -11.84 3.63
CA SER A 58 -3.03 -12.60 2.58
C SER A 58 -4.02 -11.70 1.83
N LEU A 59 -4.38 -12.10 0.61
CA LEU A 59 -5.32 -11.34 -0.22
C LEU A 59 -6.69 -11.17 0.46
N ASP A 60 -7.22 -12.23 1.06
CA ASP A 60 -8.50 -12.21 1.77
C ASP A 60 -8.47 -11.24 2.96
N LYS A 61 -7.39 -11.24 3.75
CA LYS A 61 -7.25 -10.33 4.89
C LYS A 61 -7.14 -8.87 4.43
N PHE A 62 -6.36 -8.61 3.37
CA PHE A 62 -6.23 -7.27 2.82
C PHE A 62 -7.55 -6.75 2.25
N LEU A 63 -8.31 -7.60 1.57
CA LEU A 63 -9.58 -7.24 0.93
C LEU A 63 -10.80 -7.35 1.85
N PHE A 64 -10.60 -7.75 3.11
CA PHE A 64 -11.69 -7.82 4.07
C PHE A 64 -12.40 -6.46 4.07
N HIS A 65 -13.73 -6.45 4.05
CA HIS A 65 -14.60 -5.26 3.91
C HIS A 65 -14.25 -4.22 2.82
N ALA A 66 -13.37 -4.52 1.85
CA ALA A 66 -13.11 -3.64 0.73
C ALA A 66 -14.34 -3.61 -0.19
N LYS A 67 -14.93 -2.44 -0.40
CA LYS A 67 -16.06 -2.28 -1.32
C LYS A 67 -15.60 -2.11 -2.77
N GLN A 68 -14.40 -1.56 -2.96
CA GLN A 68 -13.82 -1.26 -4.27
C GLN A 68 -12.35 -1.65 -4.29
N ILE A 69 -11.90 -2.18 -5.42
CA ILE A 69 -10.55 -2.70 -5.63
C ILE A 69 -10.08 -2.30 -7.03
N ALA A 70 -8.82 -1.90 -7.14
CA ALA A 70 -8.15 -1.74 -8.43
C ALA A 70 -6.74 -2.33 -8.37
N ILE A 71 -6.21 -2.72 -9.54
CA ILE A 71 -4.84 -3.22 -9.68
C ILE A 71 -4.17 -2.42 -10.81
N LYS A 72 -2.96 -1.94 -10.55
CA LYS A 72 -2.11 -1.28 -11.54
C LYS A 72 -0.79 -2.03 -11.67
N ARG A 73 -0.52 -2.52 -12.87
CA ARG A 73 0.82 -2.95 -13.27
C ARG A 73 1.55 -1.78 -13.91
N PHE A 74 2.75 -1.49 -13.42
CA PHE A 74 3.65 -0.54 -14.05
C PHE A 74 4.60 -1.32 -14.96
N ASP A 75 4.58 -1.00 -16.24
CA ASP A 75 5.52 -1.54 -17.21
C ASP A 75 6.80 -0.71 -17.18
N PHE A 76 7.68 -1.03 -16.23
CA PHE A 76 9.02 -0.46 -16.21
C PHE A 76 9.92 -1.31 -17.10
N SER A 77 10.44 -0.71 -18.17
CA SER A 77 11.52 -1.32 -18.95
C SER A 77 12.70 -1.66 -18.04
N THR A 78 13.49 -2.68 -18.40
CA THR A 78 14.69 -3.07 -17.64
C THR A 78 15.62 -1.87 -17.40
N GLN A 79 15.78 -1.03 -18.43
CA GLN A 79 16.60 0.17 -18.37
C GLN A 79 16.03 1.24 -17.40
N THR A 80 14.70 1.34 -17.27
CA THR A 80 14.05 2.21 -16.28
C THR A 80 14.25 1.69 -14.86
N ARG A 81 14.22 0.37 -14.64
CA ARG A 81 14.43 -0.25 -13.32
C ARG A 81 15.87 -0.05 -12.83
N GLU A 82 16.85 -0.22 -13.70
CA GLU A 82 18.28 -0.06 -13.39
C GLU A 82 18.65 1.41 -13.11
N LYS A 83 17.99 2.35 -13.80
CA LYS A 83 18.20 3.79 -13.62
C LYS A 83 17.33 4.38 -12.51
N MET A 84 16.42 3.62 -11.90
CA MET A 84 15.58 4.12 -10.81
C MET A 84 16.49 4.39 -9.61
N PRO A 85 16.76 5.66 -9.27
CA PRO A 85 17.74 5.95 -8.24
C PRO A 85 17.16 5.48 -6.91
N LEU A 86 17.84 4.55 -6.25
CA LEU A 86 17.64 4.29 -4.83
C LEU A 86 18.12 5.53 -4.06
N LYS A 87 17.34 6.61 -4.09
CA LYS A 87 17.57 7.77 -3.24
C LYS A 87 17.22 7.36 -1.81
N HIS A 88 18.21 6.78 -1.15
CA HIS A 88 18.18 6.51 0.28
C HIS A 88 18.53 7.81 1.01
N ASN A 89 17.54 8.70 1.18
CA ASN A 89 17.67 9.87 2.03
C ASN A 89 17.02 9.54 3.38
N TYR A 90 17.79 9.06 4.35
CA TYR A 90 17.41 9.27 5.76
C TYR A 90 17.63 10.75 6.07
N GLY A 91 16.56 11.53 5.96
CA GLY A 91 16.47 12.88 6.50
C GLY A 91 15.52 12.90 7.68
N LEU A 92 15.89 12.27 8.79
CA LEU A 92 15.25 12.44 10.09
C LEU A 92 16.10 13.37 10.94
N GLU A 93 16.25 14.61 10.48
CA GLU A 93 16.90 15.71 11.21
C GLU A 93 16.04 16.94 10.95
N SER A 94 14.93 17.06 11.70
CA SER A 94 14.23 18.32 12.09
C SER A 94 12.71 18.20 12.21
N LEU A 95 12.20 17.25 13.01
CA LEU A 95 10.86 17.39 13.59
C LEU A 95 10.83 16.75 14.98
N PHE A 96 11.64 17.30 15.91
CA PHE A 96 11.39 17.44 17.35
C PHE A 96 12.32 18.53 17.88
#